data_AF-A0A924Y2R7-F1
#
_entry.id   AF-A0A924Y2R7-F1
#
_cell.length_a   1.000
_cell.length_b   1.000
_cell.length_c   1.000
_cell.angle_alpha   90.00
_cell.angle_beta   90.00
_cell.angle_gamma   90.00
#
_symmetry.space_group_name_H-M   'P 1'
#
loop_
_entity.id
_entity.type
_entity.pdbx_description
1 polymer ?
#
loop_
_entity_poly.entity_id
_entity_poly.type
_entity_poly.pdbx_seq_one_letter_code
_entity_poly.pdbx_strand_id
1 'polypeptide(L)'
;MGTDGAVVKSSMTAKSESVGTQPVWHLQMLGQFRAIRPDSPASEGVIIDRFQTQKTSLLLAILTHSSRPVSREDLVERLWPDAEPAAGRDRLSQALSWLRRRFESDAALPAGGVFGADRQSVWLLPGAFSTDVAAFDAGVRATRAPSGDTEQVASVIEAALALYAGPLLPGICEEDAVLFREQQRLAGAYEDALRRVVVLHENAGRFPNAVAHARRLLGLNPADEETCARLLRLFARTGEREAALRTVSSFTRRYRDAHGGNSPSNMLQQLAQAVRAR
;
A
#
# COMPACT_ATOMS: atom_id res chain seq x y z
N MET A 1 23.18 8.88 63.24
CA MET A 1 22.80 7.54 62.73
C MET A 1 21.45 7.67 62.03
N GLY A 2 21.40 7.24 60.76
CA GLY A 2 20.18 7.03 59.93
C GLY A 2 19.60 8.29 59.27
N THR A 3 19.88 8.61 57.99
CA THR A 3 19.25 8.12 56.74
C THR A 3 17.73 8.31 56.70
N ASP A 4 17.17 9.27 55.95
CA ASP A 4 17.04 9.37 54.48
C ASP A 4 15.81 8.62 53.92
N GLY A 5 15.07 9.30 53.04
CA GLY A 5 14.20 8.67 52.04
C GLY A 5 12.73 8.44 52.39
N ALA A 6 11.88 9.47 52.35
CA ALA A 6 10.44 9.31 52.10
C ALA A 6 10.06 10.02 50.79
N VAL A 7 10.02 9.22 49.74
CA VAL A 7 9.60 9.56 48.37
C VAL A 7 8.11 9.91 48.36
N VAL A 8 7.78 11.18 48.13
CA VAL A 8 6.41 11.57 47.73
C VAL A 8 6.28 11.32 46.23
N LYS A 9 5.65 10.20 45.89
CA LYS A 9 5.16 9.90 44.54
C LYS A 9 4.06 10.90 44.19
N SER A 10 4.39 11.94 43.43
CA SER A 10 3.39 12.71 42.69
C SER A 10 3.20 12.06 41.33
N SER A 11 2.20 11.18 41.28
CA SER A 11 1.59 10.67 40.07
C SER A 11 0.99 11.84 39.29
N MET A 12 1.63 12.26 38.20
CA MET A 12 1.03 13.14 37.21
C MET A 12 0.77 12.33 35.95
N THR A 13 -0.42 11.74 35.92
CA THR A 13 -1.13 11.32 34.71
C THR A 13 -1.23 12.48 33.74
N ALA A 14 -0.31 12.54 32.78
CA ALA A 14 -0.51 13.33 31.56
C ALA A 14 -1.31 12.48 30.57
N LYS A 15 -2.62 12.46 30.79
CA LYS A 15 -3.61 12.13 29.77
C LYS A 15 -3.55 13.28 28.74
N SER A 16 -2.69 13.15 27.74
CA SER A 16 -2.67 14.08 26.61
C SER A 16 -3.70 13.59 25.59
N GLU A 17 -4.86 14.23 25.62
CA GLU A 17 -5.81 14.25 24.52
C GLU A 17 -5.09 14.78 23.28
N SER A 18 -4.78 13.91 22.32
CA SER A 18 -4.28 14.30 21.02
C SER A 18 -5.42 14.96 20.24
N VAL A 19 -5.46 16.29 20.29
CA VAL A 19 -6.19 17.12 19.33
C VAL A 19 -5.80 16.65 17.93
N GLY A 20 -6.79 16.16 17.18
CA GLY A 20 -6.62 15.59 15.84
C GLY A 20 -6.04 16.62 14.88
N THR A 21 -4.71 16.64 14.79
CA THR A 21 -3.99 17.40 13.77
C THR A 21 -4.15 16.61 12.48
N GLN A 22 -4.90 17.16 11.52
CA GLN A 22 -5.02 16.54 10.21
C GLN A 22 -3.63 16.44 9.57
N PRO A 23 -3.36 15.33 8.87
CA PRO A 23 -2.05 15.10 8.28
C PRO A 23 -1.72 16.21 7.30
N VAL A 24 -0.55 16.81 7.47
CA VAL A 24 -0.11 17.95 6.66
C VAL A 24 0.15 17.54 5.22
N TRP A 25 0.74 16.36 5.03
CA TRP A 25 1.05 15.78 3.74
C TRP A 25 0.32 14.46 3.54
N HIS A 26 -0.11 14.20 2.32
CA HIS A 26 -0.55 12.89 1.86
C HIS A 26 0.51 12.30 0.93
N LEU A 27 1.08 11.16 1.32
CA LEU A 27 2.06 10.43 0.54
C LEU A 27 1.36 9.31 -0.22
N GLN A 28 1.41 9.38 -1.54
CA GLN A 28 1.03 8.28 -2.40
C GLN A 28 2.24 7.42 -2.65
N MET A 29 2.10 6.13 -2.40
CA MET A 29 3.15 5.13 -2.49
C MET A 29 2.71 3.90 -3.30
N LEU A 30 1.41 3.72 -3.57
CA LEU A 30 0.87 2.60 -4.34
C LEU A 30 0.75 2.99 -5.82
N GLY A 31 1.67 2.49 -6.65
CA GLY A 31 1.71 2.74 -8.10
C GLY A 31 2.47 3.99 -8.53
N GLN A 32 2.59 5.01 -7.68
CA GLN A 32 3.47 6.16 -7.87
C GLN A 32 4.03 6.62 -6.51
N PHE A 33 5.15 7.33 -6.51
CA PHE A 33 5.69 7.96 -5.30
C PHE A 33 5.61 9.48 -5.39
N ARG A 34 4.63 10.08 -4.71
CA ARG A 34 4.47 11.54 -4.65
C ARG A 34 3.89 12.01 -3.32
N ALA A 35 4.30 13.18 -2.88
CA ALA A 35 3.68 13.85 -1.74
C ALA A 35 2.78 14.99 -2.19
N ILE A 36 1.61 15.08 -1.58
CA ILE A 36 0.58 16.05 -1.91
C ILE A 36 0.22 16.79 -0.63
N ARG A 37 0.29 18.11 -0.67
CA ARG A 37 -0.29 18.98 0.34
C ARG A 37 -1.50 19.67 -0.29
N PRO A 38 -2.71 19.54 0.29
CA PRO A 38 -3.89 20.19 -0.25
C PRO A 38 -3.79 21.71 -0.11
N ASP A 39 -4.54 22.43 -0.93
CA ASP A 39 -4.75 23.86 -0.77
C ASP A 39 -5.39 24.15 0.60
N SER A 40 -4.95 25.23 1.22
CA SER A 40 -5.59 25.79 2.41
C SER A 40 -5.67 27.31 2.28
N PRO A 41 -6.55 27.98 3.05
CA PRO A 41 -6.60 29.45 3.07
C PRO A 41 -5.25 30.11 3.43
N ALA A 42 -4.34 29.36 4.06
CA ALA A 42 -3.02 29.85 4.49
C ALA A 42 -1.87 29.48 3.53
N SER A 43 -2.05 28.51 2.63
CA SER A 43 -0.97 27.93 1.83
C SER A 43 -1.49 27.33 0.52
N GLU A 44 -0.77 27.57 -0.57
CA GLU A 44 -1.02 26.90 -1.86
C GLU A 44 -0.68 25.40 -1.77
N GLY A 45 -1.45 24.62 -2.52
CA GLY A 45 -1.31 23.19 -2.70
C GLY A 45 -0.01 22.85 -3.42
N VAL A 46 0.66 21.82 -2.94
CA VAL A 46 1.99 21.46 -3.43
C VAL A 46 2.01 19.98 -3.77
N ILE A 47 2.50 19.67 -4.96
CA ILE A 47 2.80 18.30 -5.38
C ILE A 47 4.32 18.15 -5.49
N ILE A 48 4.84 17.08 -4.90
CA ILE A 48 6.24 16.66 -4.97
C ILE A 48 6.25 15.27 -5.60
N ASP A 49 6.53 15.20 -6.89
CA ASP A 49 6.66 13.97 -7.67
C ASP A 49 8.10 13.70 -8.16
N ARG A 50 9.00 14.66 -7.91
CA ARG A 50 10.43 14.58 -8.24
C ARG A 50 11.27 14.86 -7.00
N PHE A 51 12.06 13.86 -6.63
CA PHE A 51 13.02 13.93 -5.54
C PHE A 51 14.43 14.20 -6.08
N GLN A 52 15.31 14.74 -5.25
CA GLN A 52 16.69 15.04 -5.65
C GLN A 52 17.41 13.79 -6.20
N THR A 53 17.20 12.66 -5.55
CA THR A 53 17.76 11.37 -5.94
C THR A 53 16.78 10.24 -5.59
N GLN A 54 16.98 9.07 -6.17
CA GLN A 54 16.28 7.85 -5.77
C GLN A 54 16.52 7.52 -4.28
N LYS A 55 17.73 7.72 -3.76
CA LYS A 55 18.06 7.51 -2.34
C LYS A 55 17.33 8.46 -1.41
N THR A 56 17.07 9.71 -1.84
CA THR A 56 16.23 10.65 -1.08
C THR A 56 14.78 10.18 -1.01
N SER A 57 14.27 9.58 -2.09
CA SER A 57 12.93 8.98 -2.12
C SER A 57 12.85 7.78 -1.19
N LEU A 58 13.85 6.90 -1.26
CA LEU A 58 13.97 5.70 -0.43
C LEU A 58 14.09 6.07 1.06
N LEU A 59 14.84 7.12 1.40
CA LEU A 59 14.91 7.65 2.77
C LEU A 59 13.52 8.02 3.30
N LEU A 60 12.74 8.80 2.54
CA LEU A 60 11.39 9.18 2.95
C LEU A 60 10.48 7.95 3.10
N ALA A 61 10.56 7.00 2.16
CA ALA A 61 9.81 5.76 2.23
C ALA A 61 10.13 4.93 3.48
N ILE A 62 11.41 4.76 3.81
CA ILE A 62 11.88 4.06 5.01
C ILE A 62 11.32 4.73 6.26
N LEU A 63 11.45 6.05 6.35
CA LEU A 63 10.95 6.83 7.50
C LEU A 63 9.42 6.73 7.63
N THR A 64 8.69 6.68 6.51
CA THR A 64 7.23 6.58 6.51
C THR A 64 6.72 5.20 6.89
N HIS A 65 7.45 4.15 6.49
CA HIS A 65 7.12 2.79 6.91
C HIS A 65 7.51 2.50 8.38
N SER A 66 8.41 3.31 8.95
CA SER A 66 8.92 3.11 10.31
C SER A 66 8.05 3.81 11.35
N SER A 67 7.51 3.05 12.31
CA SER A 67 6.75 3.59 13.45
C SER A 67 7.62 4.08 14.61
N ARG A 68 8.95 3.95 14.48
CA ARG A 68 9.96 4.29 15.49
C ARG A 68 11.09 5.10 14.85
N PRO A 69 11.83 5.87 15.65
CA PRO A 69 13.08 6.47 15.18
C PRO A 69 14.01 5.44 14.58
N VAL A 70 14.57 5.76 13.41
CA VAL A 70 15.52 4.93 12.67
C VAL A 70 16.92 5.48 12.92
N SER A 71 17.87 4.61 13.23
CA SER A 71 19.24 5.02 13.48
C SER A 71 19.87 5.61 12.21
N ARG A 72 20.74 6.61 12.37
CA ARG A 72 21.47 7.21 11.25
C ARG A 72 22.44 6.21 10.62
N GLU A 73 22.99 5.30 11.42
CA GLU A 73 23.90 4.26 10.95
C GLU A 73 23.14 3.26 10.07
N ASP A 74 21.97 2.77 10.51
CA ASP A 74 21.10 1.88 9.73
C ASP A 74 20.65 2.54 8.42
N LEU A 75 20.30 3.84 8.47
CA LEU A 75 19.93 4.58 7.27
C LEU A 75 21.10 4.69 6.27
N VAL A 76 22.33 4.91 6.76
CA VAL A 76 23.51 4.95 5.90
C VAL A 76 23.79 3.59 5.29
N GLU A 77 23.76 2.52 6.09
CA GLU A 77 24.00 1.15 5.63
C GLU A 77 22.98 0.71 4.56
N ARG A 78 21.70 1.03 4.77
CA ARG A 78 20.62 0.69 3.82
C ARG A 78 20.67 1.51 2.54
N LEU A 79 20.94 2.81 2.63
CA LEU A 79 20.89 3.72 1.48
C LEU A 79 22.19 3.70 0.67
N TRP A 80 23.34 3.59 1.34
CA TRP A 80 24.67 3.69 0.74
C TRP A 80 25.63 2.63 1.34
N PRO A 81 25.40 1.33 1.09
CA PRO A 81 26.21 0.26 1.69
C PRO A 81 27.69 0.33 1.31
N ASP A 82 28.00 0.83 0.12
CA ASP A 82 29.37 0.93 -0.41
C ASP A 82 30.09 2.24 0.00
N ALA A 83 29.47 3.07 0.85
CA ALA A 83 30.04 4.35 1.24
C ALA A 83 30.90 4.24 2.49
N GLU A 84 32.05 4.91 2.47
CA GLU A 84 32.81 5.17 3.70
C GLU A 84 31.94 5.88 4.76
N PRO A 85 32.08 5.56 6.06
CA PRO A 85 31.15 6.04 7.09
C PRO A 85 30.98 7.56 7.16
N ALA A 86 32.04 8.33 6.95
CA ALA A 86 31.97 9.80 6.92
C ALA A 86 31.16 10.30 5.71
N ALA A 87 31.45 9.78 4.52
CA ALA A 87 30.73 10.13 3.30
C ALA A 87 29.24 9.73 3.36
N GLY A 88 28.92 8.59 3.98
CA GLY A 88 27.55 8.16 4.22
C GLY A 88 26.77 9.16 5.10
N ARG A 89 27.36 9.60 6.22
CA ARG A 89 26.74 10.60 7.12
C ARG A 89 26.53 11.95 6.42
N ASP A 90 27.46 12.37 5.58
CA ASP A 90 27.33 13.60 4.80
C ASP A 90 26.21 13.50 3.75
N ARG A 91 26.11 12.36 3.05
CA ARG A 91 25.01 12.10 2.10
C ARG A 91 23.65 12.05 2.79
N LEU A 92 23.56 11.42 3.95
CA LEU A 92 22.34 11.41 4.76
C LEU A 92 21.94 12.83 5.17
N SER A 93 22.90 13.63 5.63
CA SER A 93 22.64 15.01 6.06
C SER A 93 22.18 15.90 4.90
N GLN A 94 22.75 15.72 3.71
CA GLN A 94 22.31 16.40 2.49
C GLN A 94 20.88 15.99 2.09
N ALA A 95 20.58 14.69 2.08
CA ALA A 95 19.24 14.19 1.76
C ALA A 95 18.18 14.71 2.75
N LEU A 96 18.48 14.72 4.05
CA LEU A 96 17.60 15.27 5.08
C LEU A 96 17.42 16.79 4.94
N SER A 97 18.50 17.52 4.63
CA SER A 97 18.42 18.96 4.38
C SER A 97 17.52 19.29 3.20
N TRP A 98 17.62 18.51 2.11
CA TRP A 98 16.73 18.63 0.96
C TRP A 98 15.27 18.34 1.33
N LEU A 99 15.01 17.25 2.06
CA LEU A 99 13.66 16.90 2.51
C LEU A 99 13.06 18.01 3.39
N ARG A 100 13.80 18.50 4.39
CA ARG A 100 13.33 19.61 5.23
C ARG A 100 13.01 20.85 4.42
N ARG A 101 13.90 21.28 3.52
CA ARG A 101 13.62 22.42 2.64
C ARG A 101 12.36 22.21 1.80
N ARG A 102 12.08 20.99 1.35
CA ARG A 102 10.92 20.74 0.48
C ARG A 102 9.60 20.66 1.25
N PHE A 103 9.60 20.07 2.44
CA PHE A 103 8.40 19.77 3.23
C PHE A 103 8.12 20.74 4.38
N GLU A 104 9.12 21.55 4.78
CA GLU A 104 9.07 22.52 5.90
C GLU A 104 9.40 23.95 5.38
N SER A 105 9.04 24.26 4.13
CA SER A 105 9.32 25.57 3.50
C SER A 105 8.24 26.63 3.73
N ASP A 106 7.16 26.29 4.40
CA ASP A 106 6.00 27.15 4.57
C ASP A 106 6.01 27.81 5.95
N ALA A 107 5.53 29.05 6.06
CA ALA A 107 5.39 29.72 7.35
C ALA A 107 4.48 28.94 8.32
N ALA A 108 3.52 28.18 7.78
CA ALA A 108 2.66 27.29 8.56
C ALA A 108 3.37 26.01 9.06
N LEU A 109 4.54 25.67 8.52
CA LEU A 109 5.31 24.46 8.83
C LEU A 109 6.78 24.82 9.07
N PRO A 110 7.12 25.31 10.27
CA PRO A 110 8.50 25.66 10.57
C PRO A 110 9.41 24.44 10.52
N ALA A 111 10.72 24.71 10.44
CA ALA A 111 11.75 23.68 10.50
C ALA A 111 11.55 22.77 11.72
N GLY A 112 11.58 21.46 11.50
CA GLY A 112 11.26 20.45 12.52
C GLY A 112 9.78 20.13 12.68
N GLY A 113 8.89 20.67 11.85
CA GLY A 113 7.46 20.34 11.84
C GLY A 113 7.11 19.01 11.15
N VAL A 114 8.04 18.43 10.38
CA VAL A 114 7.85 17.15 9.67
C VAL A 114 8.90 16.13 10.10
N PHE A 115 10.17 16.52 10.15
CA PHE A 115 11.30 15.62 10.41
C PHE A 115 11.97 15.89 11.75
N GLY A 116 11.78 14.98 12.70
CA GLY A 116 12.57 14.92 13.93
C GLY A 116 13.93 14.26 13.66
N ALA A 117 14.99 14.81 14.25
CA ALA A 117 16.29 14.17 14.24
C ALA A 117 17.12 14.57 15.44
N ASP A 118 17.95 13.65 15.91
CA ASP A 118 19.03 13.91 16.86
C ASP A 118 20.36 13.37 16.30
N ARG A 119 21.36 13.24 17.18
CA ARG A 119 22.69 12.74 16.80
C ARG A 119 22.69 11.28 16.35
N GLN A 120 21.74 10.47 16.82
CA GLN A 120 21.69 9.03 16.63
C GLN A 120 20.60 8.60 15.67
N SER A 121 19.49 9.32 15.60
CA SER A 121 18.27 8.85 14.95
C SER A 121 17.54 9.94 14.16
N VAL A 122 16.66 9.48 13.27
CA VAL A 122 15.76 10.29 12.45
C VAL A 122 14.35 9.67 12.48
N TRP A 123 13.32 10.50 12.55
CA TRP A 123 11.92 10.07 12.54
C TRP A 123 11.01 11.11 11.89
N LEU A 124 9.79 10.69 11.56
CA LEU A 124 8.71 11.59 11.19
C LEU A 124 7.90 11.97 12.42
N LEU A 125 7.50 13.24 12.51
CA LEU A 125 6.57 13.64 13.56
C LEU A 125 5.18 13.01 13.35
N PRO A 126 4.48 12.64 14.43
CA PRO A 126 3.12 12.15 14.34
C PRO A 126 2.21 13.14 13.61
N GLY A 127 1.41 12.65 12.66
CA GLY A 127 0.54 13.52 11.85
C GLY A 127 1.27 14.32 10.78
N ALA A 128 2.57 14.14 10.56
CA ALA A 128 3.24 14.81 9.45
C ALA A 128 2.76 14.27 8.09
N PHE A 129 2.53 12.96 8.01
CA PHE A 129 2.08 12.26 6.80
C PHE A 129 0.88 11.37 7.06
N SER A 130 -0.04 11.35 6.10
CA SER A 130 -0.91 10.21 5.82
C SER A 130 -0.39 9.47 4.60
N THR A 131 -0.74 8.19 4.47
CA THR A 131 -0.38 7.39 3.29
C THR A 131 -1.58 6.66 2.71
N ASP A 132 -1.58 6.47 1.39
CA ASP A 132 -2.50 5.57 0.71
C ASP A 132 -2.33 4.11 1.19
N VAL A 133 -1.13 3.69 1.55
CA VAL A 133 -0.83 2.40 2.18
C VAL A 133 -1.58 2.21 3.50
N ALA A 134 -1.50 3.17 4.41
CA ALA A 134 -2.18 3.09 5.71
C ALA A 134 -3.70 3.10 5.54
N ALA A 135 -4.22 3.90 4.60
CA ALA A 135 -5.64 3.92 4.27
C ALA A 135 -6.12 2.59 3.65
N PHE A 136 -5.32 2.00 2.75
CA PHE A 136 -5.57 0.68 2.17
C PHE A 136 -5.63 -0.41 3.25
N ASP A 137 -4.59 -0.51 4.10
CA ASP A 137 -4.54 -1.51 5.18
C ASP A 137 -5.70 -1.32 6.16
N ALA A 138 -6.05 -0.07 6.51
CA ALA A 138 -7.16 0.22 7.39
C ALA A 138 -8.50 -0.27 6.79
N GLY A 139 -8.75 -0.02 5.51
CA GLY A 139 -9.96 -0.46 4.82
C GLY A 139 -10.06 -1.99 4.73
N VAL A 140 -8.96 -2.66 4.34
CA VAL A 140 -8.91 -4.13 4.29
C VAL A 140 -9.11 -4.74 5.68
N ARG A 141 -8.49 -4.17 6.72
CA ARG A 141 -8.62 -4.67 8.10
C ARG A 141 -10.01 -4.43 8.69
N ALA A 142 -10.61 -3.26 8.44
CA ALA A 142 -11.93 -2.90 8.98
C ALA A 142 -13.01 -3.92 8.60
N THR A 143 -12.85 -4.58 7.46
CA THR A 143 -13.81 -5.57 6.96
C THR A 143 -13.61 -6.96 7.56
N ARG A 144 -12.53 -7.26 8.29
CA ARG A 144 -12.26 -8.61 8.83
C ARG A 144 -13.22 -9.03 9.95
N ALA A 145 -13.90 -8.08 10.59
CA ALA A 145 -14.93 -8.39 11.57
C ALA A 145 -16.24 -8.79 10.86
N PRO A 146 -16.99 -9.80 11.36
CA PRO A 146 -18.25 -10.25 10.78
C PRO A 146 -19.44 -9.29 11.01
N SER A 147 -19.18 -8.11 11.55
CA SER A 147 -20.18 -7.10 11.89
C SER A 147 -20.33 -6.08 10.77
N GLY A 148 -21.34 -6.25 9.92
CA GLY A 148 -21.73 -5.27 8.91
C GLY A 148 -22.68 -5.85 7.87
N ASP A 149 -23.50 -4.99 7.30
CA ASP A 149 -24.24 -5.34 6.09
C ASP A 149 -23.26 -5.68 4.95
N THR A 150 -23.59 -6.70 4.15
CA THR A 150 -22.72 -7.24 3.08
C THR A 150 -22.35 -6.15 2.06
N GLU A 151 -23.30 -5.27 1.75
CA GLU A 151 -23.08 -4.15 0.83
C GLU A 151 -22.13 -3.11 1.41
N GLN A 152 -22.29 -2.75 2.68
CA GLN A 152 -21.39 -1.83 3.37
C GLN A 152 -19.96 -2.39 3.41
N VAL A 153 -19.81 -3.69 3.73
CA VAL A 153 -18.52 -4.37 3.73
C VAL A 153 -17.89 -4.34 2.33
N ALA A 154 -18.66 -4.64 1.28
CA ALA A 154 -18.17 -4.60 -0.10
C ALA A 154 -17.70 -3.19 -0.48
N SER A 155 -18.48 -2.15 -0.16
CA SER A 155 -18.14 -0.75 -0.44
C SER A 155 -16.83 -0.31 0.23
N VAL A 156 -16.61 -0.70 1.48
CA VAL A 156 -15.36 -0.40 2.21
C VAL A 156 -14.16 -1.11 1.54
N ILE A 157 -14.31 -2.37 1.13
CA ILE A 157 -13.26 -3.09 0.40
C ILE A 157 -12.98 -2.41 -0.94
N GLU A 158 -14.01 -2.02 -1.69
CA GLU A 158 -13.85 -1.35 -2.99
C GLU A 158 -13.14 0.00 -2.87
N ALA A 159 -13.44 0.78 -1.84
CA ALA A 159 -12.74 2.02 -1.54
C ALA A 159 -11.25 1.76 -1.25
N ALA A 160 -10.93 0.70 -0.50
CA ALA A 160 -9.54 0.29 -0.28
C ALA A 160 -8.86 -0.15 -1.60
N LEU A 161 -9.51 -1.01 -2.39
CA LEU A 161 -9.00 -1.48 -3.68
C LEU A 161 -8.71 -0.33 -4.65
N ALA A 162 -9.46 0.78 -4.59
CA ALA A 162 -9.23 1.96 -5.42
C ALA A 162 -7.95 2.74 -5.06
N LEU A 163 -7.45 2.61 -3.83
CA LEU A 163 -6.17 3.21 -3.40
C LEU A 163 -4.97 2.44 -3.96
N TYR A 164 -5.13 1.15 -4.25
CA TYR A 164 -4.08 0.32 -4.82
C TYR A 164 -4.00 0.51 -6.34
N ALA A 165 -3.30 1.57 -6.77
CA ALA A 165 -3.11 1.87 -8.20
C ALA A 165 -1.95 1.08 -8.84
N GLY A 166 -1.12 0.43 -8.03
CA GLY A 166 0.01 -0.38 -8.48
C GLY A 166 0.91 -0.81 -7.33
N PRO A 167 2.08 -1.43 -7.63
CA PRO A 167 3.03 -1.87 -6.63
C PRO A 167 3.48 -0.73 -5.72
N LEU A 168 3.82 -1.05 -4.45
CA LEU A 168 4.47 -0.10 -3.54
C LEU A 168 5.78 0.40 -4.18
N LEU A 169 5.95 1.72 -4.28
CA LEU A 169 7.18 2.40 -4.72
C LEU A 169 7.84 1.74 -5.95
N PRO A 170 7.17 1.71 -7.10
CA PRO A 170 7.62 0.94 -8.26
C PRO A 170 9.00 1.41 -8.72
N GLY A 171 9.93 0.46 -8.86
CA GLY A 171 11.31 0.71 -9.26
C GLY A 171 12.25 1.23 -8.16
N ILE A 172 11.75 1.36 -6.92
CA ILE A 172 12.53 1.83 -5.75
C ILE A 172 12.54 0.77 -4.64
N CYS A 173 11.44 0.03 -4.46
CA CYS A 173 11.27 -0.96 -3.39
C CYS A 173 12.34 -2.05 -3.37
N GLU A 174 12.85 -2.45 -4.54
CA GLU A 174 13.84 -3.54 -4.68
C GLU A 174 15.20 -3.21 -4.04
N GLU A 175 15.48 -1.93 -3.80
CA GLU A 175 16.72 -1.49 -3.14
C GLU A 175 16.72 -1.75 -1.62
N ASP A 176 15.56 -2.05 -1.02
CA ASP A 176 15.43 -2.24 0.41
C ASP A 176 14.61 -3.49 0.77
N ALA A 177 15.23 -4.42 1.49
CA ALA A 177 14.62 -5.71 1.81
C ALA A 177 13.37 -5.62 2.70
N VAL A 178 13.18 -4.54 3.47
CA VAL A 178 11.97 -4.34 4.29
C VAL A 178 10.84 -3.85 3.40
N LEU A 179 11.08 -2.83 2.59
CA LEU A 179 10.08 -2.29 1.67
C LEU A 179 9.71 -3.27 0.56
N PHE A 180 10.64 -4.11 0.09
CA PHE A 180 10.34 -5.17 -0.86
C PHE A 180 9.40 -6.24 -0.27
N ARG A 181 9.64 -6.67 0.98
CA ARG A 181 8.72 -7.57 1.69
C ARG A 181 7.36 -6.93 1.90
N GLU A 182 7.33 -5.64 2.21
CA GLU A 182 6.08 -4.91 2.35
C GLU A 182 5.30 -4.82 1.04
N GLN A 183 5.98 -4.59 -0.09
CA GLN A 183 5.35 -4.62 -1.42
C GLN A 183 4.67 -5.97 -1.68
N GLN A 184 5.34 -7.09 -1.36
CA GLN A 184 4.75 -8.43 -1.50
C GLN A 184 3.56 -8.66 -0.57
N ARG A 185 3.66 -8.23 0.69
CA ARG A 185 2.56 -8.31 1.66
C ARG A 185 1.33 -7.55 1.16
N LEU A 186 1.53 -6.34 0.65
CA LEU A 186 0.46 -5.49 0.11
C LEU A 186 -0.16 -6.09 -1.16
N ALA A 187 0.66 -6.67 -2.05
CA ALA A 187 0.15 -7.38 -3.22
C ALA A 187 -0.74 -8.58 -2.83
N GLY A 188 -0.31 -9.39 -1.85
CA GLY A 188 -1.13 -10.49 -1.32
C GLY A 188 -2.43 -10.00 -0.68
N ALA A 189 -2.36 -8.92 0.11
CA ALA A 189 -3.55 -8.31 0.71
C ALA A 189 -4.54 -7.76 -0.35
N TYR A 190 -4.02 -7.21 -1.46
CA TYR A 190 -4.83 -6.75 -2.58
C TYR A 190 -5.55 -7.89 -3.29
N GLU A 191 -4.85 -8.99 -3.56
CA GLU A 191 -5.46 -10.20 -4.13
C GLU A 191 -6.55 -10.79 -3.22
N ASP A 192 -6.29 -10.87 -1.91
CA ASP A 192 -7.25 -11.39 -0.95
C ASP A 192 -8.49 -10.50 -0.84
N ALA A 193 -8.31 -9.18 -0.88
CA ALA A 193 -9.41 -8.23 -0.92
C ALA A 193 -10.25 -8.38 -2.20
N LEU A 194 -9.62 -8.57 -3.36
CA LEU A 194 -10.31 -8.88 -4.63
C LEU A 194 -11.10 -10.19 -4.55
N ARG A 195 -10.48 -11.28 -4.09
CA ARG A 195 -11.15 -12.58 -3.90
C ARG A 195 -12.39 -12.42 -3.01
N ARG A 196 -12.24 -11.68 -1.92
CA ARG A 196 -13.34 -11.44 -0.98
C ARG A 196 -14.49 -10.64 -1.60
N VAL A 197 -14.21 -9.53 -2.28
CA VAL A 197 -15.26 -8.69 -2.86
C VAL A 197 -16.01 -9.41 -3.98
N VAL A 198 -15.33 -10.30 -4.73
CA VAL A 198 -15.98 -11.18 -5.71
C VAL A 198 -17.03 -12.07 -5.04
N VAL A 199 -16.67 -12.74 -3.93
CA VAL A 199 -17.59 -13.61 -3.18
C VAL A 199 -18.78 -12.82 -2.61
N LEU A 200 -18.53 -11.62 -2.07
CA LEU A 200 -19.60 -10.78 -1.52
C LEU A 200 -20.61 -10.39 -2.61
N HIS A 201 -20.14 -9.95 -3.78
CA HIS A 201 -21.02 -9.62 -4.90
C HIS A 201 -21.72 -10.83 -5.50
N GLU A 202 -21.05 -11.99 -5.56
CA GLU A 202 -21.66 -13.26 -5.97
C GLU A 202 -22.85 -13.62 -5.08
N ASN A 203 -22.65 -13.59 -3.76
CA ASN A 203 -23.69 -13.92 -2.78
C ASN A 203 -24.84 -12.90 -2.78
N ALA A 204 -24.54 -11.64 -3.07
CA ALA A 204 -25.54 -10.58 -3.20
C ALA A 204 -26.24 -10.56 -4.58
N GLY A 205 -25.90 -11.48 -5.51
CA GLY A 205 -26.46 -11.52 -6.85
C GLY A 205 -26.00 -10.38 -7.78
N ARG A 206 -25.00 -9.59 -7.38
CA ARG A 206 -24.42 -8.47 -8.13
C ARG A 206 -23.35 -8.96 -9.10
N PHE A 207 -23.76 -9.84 -10.02
CA PHE A 207 -22.83 -10.51 -10.92
C PHE A 207 -21.96 -9.56 -11.78
N PRO A 208 -22.44 -8.41 -12.29
CA PRO A 208 -21.59 -7.47 -13.03
C PRO A 208 -20.39 -6.96 -12.20
N ASN A 209 -20.60 -6.63 -10.93
CA ASN A 209 -19.54 -6.21 -10.01
C ASN A 209 -18.56 -7.35 -9.73
N ALA A 210 -19.07 -8.57 -9.49
CA ALA A 210 -18.23 -9.75 -9.30
C ALA A 210 -17.35 -10.02 -10.53
N VAL A 211 -17.89 -9.92 -11.75
CA VAL A 211 -17.15 -10.07 -13.01
C VAL A 211 -16.05 -9.02 -13.12
N ALA A 212 -16.32 -7.75 -12.80
CA ALA A 212 -15.34 -6.68 -12.88
C ALA A 212 -14.11 -6.96 -11.99
N HIS A 213 -14.35 -7.37 -10.74
CA HIS A 213 -13.27 -7.69 -9.79
C HIS A 213 -12.56 -9.00 -10.12
N ALA A 214 -13.27 -10.03 -10.56
CA ALA A 214 -12.66 -11.30 -10.97
C ALA A 214 -11.79 -11.15 -12.22
N ARG A 215 -12.15 -10.25 -13.15
CA ARG A 215 -11.28 -9.88 -14.29
C ARG A 215 -9.97 -9.23 -13.83
N ARG A 216 -10.03 -8.34 -12.83
CA ARG A 216 -8.82 -7.74 -12.23
C ARG A 216 -7.94 -8.81 -11.59
N LEU A 217 -8.54 -9.72 -10.82
CA LEU A 217 -7.82 -10.83 -10.19
C LEU A 217 -7.13 -11.75 -11.21
N LEU A 218 -7.82 -12.11 -12.31
CA LEU A 218 -7.21 -12.89 -13.40
C LEU A 218 -6.10 -12.11 -14.13
N GLY A 219 -6.18 -10.78 -14.14
CA GLY A 219 -5.12 -9.92 -14.67
C GLY A 219 -3.83 -9.99 -13.84
N LEU A 220 -3.94 -10.16 -12.51
CA LEU A 220 -2.80 -10.29 -11.60
C LEU A 220 -2.13 -11.65 -11.72
N ASN A 221 -2.93 -12.72 -11.77
CA ASN A 221 -2.45 -14.08 -11.98
C ASN A 221 -3.11 -14.69 -13.23
N PRO A 222 -2.53 -14.47 -14.43
CA PRO A 222 -3.08 -14.97 -15.69
C PRO A 222 -3.18 -16.49 -15.80
N ALA A 223 -2.51 -17.24 -14.92
CA ALA A 223 -2.53 -18.70 -14.88
C ALA A 223 -3.47 -19.26 -13.80
N ASP A 224 -4.19 -18.41 -13.05
CA ASP A 224 -5.14 -18.86 -12.03
C ASP A 224 -6.39 -19.48 -12.66
N GLU A 225 -6.37 -20.82 -12.72
CA GLU A 225 -7.49 -21.61 -13.23
C GLU A 225 -8.78 -21.44 -12.42
N GLU A 226 -8.69 -21.24 -11.10
CA GLU A 226 -9.87 -21.11 -10.24
C GLU A 226 -10.57 -19.77 -10.50
N THR A 227 -9.79 -18.68 -10.62
CA THR A 227 -10.35 -17.38 -11.01
C THR A 227 -10.94 -17.42 -12.42
N CYS A 228 -10.28 -18.12 -13.36
CA CYS A 228 -10.83 -18.34 -14.70
C CYS A 228 -12.16 -19.11 -14.65
N ALA A 229 -12.20 -20.24 -13.94
CA ALA A 229 -13.41 -21.06 -13.80
C ALA A 229 -14.56 -20.25 -13.17
N ARG A 230 -14.26 -19.43 -12.15
CA ARG A 230 -15.23 -18.55 -11.51
C ARG A 230 -15.81 -17.53 -12.48
N LEU A 231 -14.98 -16.87 -13.30
CA LEU A 231 -15.45 -15.97 -14.36
C LEU A 231 -16.38 -16.67 -15.36
N LEU A 232 -16.07 -17.90 -15.77
CA LEU A 232 -16.94 -18.66 -16.67
C LEU A 232 -18.30 -18.99 -16.04
N ARG A 233 -18.32 -19.35 -14.75
CA ARG A 233 -19.57 -19.55 -14.00
C ARG A 233 -20.38 -18.25 -13.92
N LEU A 234 -19.74 -17.11 -13.66
CA LEU A 234 -20.37 -15.79 -13.63
C LEU A 234 -20.97 -15.40 -15.00
N PHE A 235 -20.23 -15.62 -16.10
CA PHE A 235 -20.76 -15.36 -17.44
C PHE A 235 -21.94 -16.28 -17.79
N ALA A 236 -21.92 -17.53 -17.34
CA ALA A 236 -23.05 -18.44 -17.53
C ALA A 236 -24.31 -18.01 -16.76
N ARG A 237 -24.16 -17.28 -15.64
CA ARG A 237 -25.26 -16.69 -14.86
C ARG A 237 -25.81 -15.41 -15.48
N THR A 238 -24.95 -14.60 -16.11
CA THR A 238 -25.31 -13.31 -16.73
C THR A 238 -25.72 -13.44 -18.20
N GLY A 239 -25.52 -14.60 -18.83
CA GLY A 239 -25.82 -14.82 -20.24
C GLY A 239 -24.74 -14.30 -21.20
N GLU A 240 -23.58 -13.84 -20.70
CA GLU A 240 -22.50 -13.26 -21.51
C GLU A 240 -21.60 -14.35 -22.16
N ARG A 241 -22.18 -15.20 -23.00
CA ARG A 241 -21.46 -16.31 -23.68
C ARG A 241 -20.21 -15.85 -24.41
N GLU A 242 -20.32 -14.79 -25.21
CA GLU A 242 -19.22 -14.26 -26.01
C GLU A 242 -18.04 -13.81 -25.13
N ALA A 243 -18.32 -13.23 -23.96
CA ALA A 243 -17.30 -12.86 -23.00
C ALA A 243 -16.62 -14.09 -22.40
N ALA A 244 -17.37 -15.15 -22.12
CA ALA A 244 -16.83 -16.42 -21.64
C ALA A 244 -15.90 -17.07 -22.68
N LEU A 245 -16.30 -17.12 -23.95
CA LEU A 245 -15.48 -17.68 -25.03
C LEU A 245 -14.18 -16.92 -25.25
N ARG A 246 -14.22 -15.57 -25.22
CA ARG A 246 -13.01 -14.74 -25.27
C ARG A 246 -12.09 -15.00 -24.08
N THR A 247 -12.67 -15.09 -22.88
CA THR A 247 -11.92 -15.35 -21.64
C THR A 247 -11.18 -16.68 -21.70
N VAL A 248 -11.89 -17.79 -22.00
CA VAL A 248 -11.25 -19.12 -22.18
C VAL A 248 -10.14 -19.07 -23.22
N SER A 249 -10.42 -18.52 -24.40
CA SER A 249 -9.45 -18.53 -25.50
C SER A 249 -8.18 -17.75 -25.13
N SER A 250 -8.35 -16.60 -24.48
CA SER A 250 -7.21 -15.80 -23.99
C SER A 250 -6.43 -16.51 -22.88
N PHE A 251 -7.13 -17.16 -21.94
CA PHE A 251 -6.54 -17.90 -20.85
C PHE A 251 -5.75 -19.11 -21.36
N THR A 252 -6.37 -19.97 -22.18
CA THR A 252 -5.72 -21.17 -22.71
C THR A 252 -4.45 -20.84 -23.49
N ARG A 253 -4.46 -19.75 -24.27
CA ARG A 253 -3.26 -19.28 -24.97
C ARG A 253 -2.16 -18.90 -23.98
N ARG A 254 -2.44 -17.98 -23.05
CA ARG A 254 -1.46 -17.53 -22.05
C ARG A 254 -0.95 -18.65 -21.16
N TYR A 255 -1.83 -19.56 -20.74
CA TYR A 255 -1.48 -20.72 -19.93
C TYR A 255 -0.51 -21.63 -20.68
N ARG A 256 -0.79 -21.93 -21.94
CA ARG A 256 0.08 -22.74 -22.80
C ARG A 256 1.46 -22.11 -23.00
N ASP A 257 1.49 -20.80 -23.25
CA ASP A 257 2.73 -20.04 -23.44
C ASP A 257 3.60 -20.11 -22.18
N ALA A 258 2.99 -20.02 -20.98
CA ALA A 258 3.69 -20.10 -19.70
C ALA A 258 4.07 -21.53 -19.27
N HIS A 259 3.33 -22.55 -19.71
CA HIS A 259 3.49 -23.95 -19.26
C HIS A 259 3.98 -24.89 -20.38
N GLY A 260 4.75 -24.38 -21.33
CA GLY A 260 5.48 -25.18 -22.31
C GLY A 260 4.58 -26.04 -23.21
N GLY A 261 3.39 -25.55 -23.59
CA GLY A 261 2.47 -26.32 -24.44
C GLY A 261 1.36 -27.05 -23.69
N ASN A 262 1.46 -27.19 -22.37
CA ASN A 262 0.48 -27.92 -21.58
C ASN A 262 -0.89 -27.24 -21.58
N SER A 263 -1.93 -28.07 -21.57
CA SER A 263 -3.31 -27.58 -21.47
C SER A 263 -3.72 -27.37 -20.01
N PRO A 264 -4.68 -26.47 -19.74
CA PRO A 264 -5.26 -26.32 -18.41
C PRO A 264 -5.94 -27.60 -17.92
N SER A 265 -6.31 -27.64 -16.64
CA SER A 265 -6.97 -28.82 -16.04
C SER A 265 -8.23 -29.27 -16.80
N ASN A 266 -8.53 -30.57 -16.66
CA ASN A 266 -9.73 -31.17 -17.25
C ASN A 266 -11.03 -30.48 -16.80
N MET A 267 -11.09 -29.99 -15.55
CA MET A 267 -12.24 -29.24 -15.04
C MET A 267 -12.49 -27.98 -15.87
N LEU A 268 -11.44 -27.18 -16.11
CA LEU A 268 -11.57 -25.95 -16.89
C LEU A 268 -11.90 -26.24 -18.36
N GLN A 269 -11.36 -27.33 -18.92
CA GLN A 269 -11.69 -27.78 -20.27
C GLN A 269 -13.16 -28.18 -20.41
N GLN A 270 -13.71 -28.93 -19.46
CA GLN A 270 -15.13 -29.31 -19.45
C GLN A 270 -16.04 -28.08 -19.34
N LEU A 271 -15.69 -27.13 -18.46
CA LEU A 271 -16.44 -25.88 -18.31
C LEU A 271 -16.40 -25.04 -19.60
N ALA A 272 -15.25 -24.97 -20.26
CA ALA A 272 -15.10 -24.32 -21.56
C ALA A 272 -15.94 -25.00 -22.65
N GLN A 273 -16.02 -26.33 -22.68
CA GLN A 273 -16.88 -27.06 -23.61
C GLN A 273 -18.37 -26.77 -23.35
N ALA A 274 -18.79 -26.76 -22.08
CA ALA A 274 -20.17 -26.42 -21.71
C ALA A 274 -20.56 -25.00 -22.16
N VAL A 275 -19.64 -24.03 -22.04
CA VAL A 275 -19.83 -22.67 -22.56
C VAL A 275 -19.94 -22.64 -24.09
N ARG A 276 -19.26 -23.53 -24.82
CA ARG A 276 -19.34 -23.64 -26.30
C ARG A 276 -20.58 -24.40 -26.80
N ALA A 277 -21.19 -25.24 -25.96
CA ALA A 277 -22.30 -26.09 -26.34
C ALA A 277 -23.69 -25.47 -26.10
N ARG A 278 -23.77 -24.40 -25.30
CA ARG A 278 -25.01 -23.61 -25.13
C ARG A 278 -25.38 -22.84 -26.40
#